data_AF-A0A9P6IL89-F1
#
_entry.id   AF-A0A9P6IL89-F1
#
_cell.length_a   1.000
_cell.length_b   1.000
_cell.length_c   1.000
_cell.angle_alpha   90.00
_cell.angle_beta   90.00
_cell.angle_gamma   90.00
#
_symmetry.space_group_name_H-M   'P 1'
#
loop_
_entity.id
_entity.type
_entity.pdbx_description
1 polymer ?
#
loop_
_entity_poly.entity_id
_entity_poly.type
_entity_poly.pdbx_seq_one_letter_code
_entity_poly.pdbx_strand_id
1 'polypeptide(L)'
;MSTAARKNGIRVCIDRGGTFTDCVASIPVPVSEEHPSGRKELVVKLLSVDPSNYPDAPREGIRRILEIATGKPHSRDQLVVTENLESIRMGTTVATNALLERKGQRCALLISKGFKDLLLIGNQSRPKIFDLSITKPDVLYQAVVEVEERVTLVGYTSSPMGIVENIDPNDPTYVKGISGEYVHILQKPDMEKVRKQLQDLYGQGFRSIAVCLLHSYTFVNHEQAV
;
A
#
# COMPACT_ATOMS: atom_id res chain seq x y z
N MET A 1 -21.45 -16.45 12.39
CA MET A 1 -22.71 -16.17 11.66
C MET A 1 -22.36 -15.78 10.24
N SER A 2 -22.98 -16.43 9.26
CA SER A 2 -22.62 -16.37 7.83
C SER A 2 -22.78 -14.97 7.24
N THR A 3 -21.69 -14.34 6.81
CA THR A 3 -21.66 -13.10 6.04
C THR A 3 -21.95 -13.40 4.56
N ALA A 4 -23.15 -13.90 4.26
CA ALA A 4 -23.63 -13.90 2.89
C ALA A 4 -23.93 -12.45 2.50
N ALA A 5 -23.20 -11.90 1.52
CA ALA A 5 -23.49 -10.58 0.97
C ALA A 5 -24.97 -10.53 0.54
N ARG A 6 -25.77 -9.66 1.17
CA ARG A 6 -27.18 -9.48 0.80
C ARG A 6 -27.23 -8.94 -0.63
N LYS A 7 -27.83 -9.70 -1.55
CA LYS A 7 -27.96 -9.34 -2.97
C LYS A 7 -28.86 -8.12 -3.25
N ASN A 8 -29.52 -7.56 -2.23
CA ASN A 8 -30.41 -6.40 -2.39
C ASN A 8 -30.39 -5.48 -1.16
N GLY A 9 -29.21 -4.93 -0.84
CA GLY A 9 -29.01 -4.02 0.28
C GLY A 9 -28.62 -2.61 -0.19
N ILE A 10 -28.33 -1.73 0.77
CA ILE A 10 -27.89 -0.37 0.50
C ILE A 10 -26.44 -0.42 0.01
N ARG A 11 -26.16 0.18 -1.13
CA ARG A 11 -24.80 0.33 -1.66
C ARG A 11 -24.33 1.75 -1.38
N VAL A 12 -23.14 1.91 -0.80
CA VAL A 12 -22.57 3.21 -0.49
C VAL A 12 -21.25 3.39 -1.22
N CYS A 13 -21.13 4.47 -1.99
CA CYS A 13 -19.90 4.94 -2.61
C CYS A 13 -19.45 6.22 -1.92
N ILE A 14 -18.21 6.27 -1.48
CA ILE A 14 -17.64 7.38 -0.72
C ILE A 14 -16.44 7.94 -1.48
N ASP A 15 -16.41 9.25 -1.67
CA ASP A 15 -15.22 9.97 -2.08
C ASP A 15 -14.79 10.91 -0.94
N ARG A 16 -13.69 10.57 -0.27
CA ARG A 16 -13.10 11.41 0.77
C ARG A 16 -12.03 12.31 0.15
N GLY A 17 -12.42 13.55 -0.11
CA GLY A 17 -11.55 14.66 -0.51
C GLY A 17 -10.84 15.32 0.68
N GLY A 18 -10.03 16.35 0.40
CA GLY A 18 -9.38 17.15 1.44
C GLY A 18 -10.36 18.00 2.27
N THR A 19 -11.33 18.63 1.60
CA THR A 19 -12.31 19.53 2.24
C THR A 19 -13.64 18.84 2.53
N PHE A 20 -14.16 18.09 1.56
CA PHE A 20 -15.47 17.45 1.65
C PHE A 20 -15.36 15.93 1.45
N THR A 21 -16.26 15.21 2.13
CA THR A 21 -16.53 13.80 1.88
C THR A 21 -17.92 13.70 1.26
N ASP A 22 -17.99 13.15 0.06
CA ASP A 22 -19.21 12.92 -0.69
C ASP A 22 -19.59 11.44 -0.54
N CYS A 23 -20.78 11.16 -0.01
CA CYS A 23 -21.32 9.82 0.15
C CYS A 23 -22.56 9.67 -0.71
N VAL A 24 -22.52 8.77 -1.69
CA VAL A 24 -23.65 8.42 -2.55
C VAL A 24 -24.19 7.06 -2.13
N ALA A 25 -25.49 6.97 -1.87
CA ALA A 25 -26.15 5.74 -1.49
C ALA A 25 -27.25 5.35 -2.46
N SER A 26 -27.22 4.08 -2.87
CA SER A 26 -28.23 3.45 -3.71
C SER A 26 -29.07 2.51 -2.84
N ILE A 27 -30.24 2.99 -2.41
CA ILE A 27 -31.13 2.35 -1.43
C ILE A 27 -32.21 1.55 -2.17
N PRO A 28 -32.41 0.25 -1.86
CA PRO A 28 -33.51 -0.51 -2.46
C PRO A 28 -34.86 0.01 -1.96
N VAL A 29 -35.80 0.23 -2.89
CA VAL A 29 -37.17 0.70 -2.63
C VAL A 29 -38.14 -0.06 -3.53
N PRO A 30 -39.44 -0.15 -3.20
CA PRO A 30 -40.44 -0.71 -4.11
C PRO A 30 -40.43 0.02 -5.46
N VAL A 31 -40.61 -0.73 -6.55
CA VAL A 31 -40.71 -0.15 -7.89
C VAL A 31 -41.98 0.72 -7.95
N SER A 32 -41.82 1.97 -8.37
CA SER A 32 -42.89 2.95 -8.56
C SER A 32 -42.61 3.80 -9.79
N GLU A 33 -43.56 4.66 -10.19
CA GLU A 33 -43.33 5.65 -11.26
C GLU A 33 -42.14 6.58 -10.93
N GLU A 34 -41.97 6.93 -9.66
CA GLU A 34 -40.85 7.75 -9.18
C GLU A 34 -39.51 6.97 -9.14
N HIS A 35 -39.57 5.64 -8.95
CA HIS A 35 -38.40 4.78 -8.77
C HIS A 35 -38.48 3.52 -9.65
N PRO A 36 -38.41 3.66 -10.98
CA PRO A 36 -38.58 2.54 -11.92
C PRO A 36 -37.46 1.48 -11.81
N SER A 37 -36.29 1.85 -11.29
CA SER A 37 -35.16 0.95 -11.06
C SER A 37 -35.28 0.10 -9.79
N GLY A 38 -36.31 0.35 -8.96
CA GLY A 38 -36.40 -0.21 -7.60
C GLY A 38 -35.32 0.30 -6.65
N ARG A 39 -34.71 1.45 -6.98
CA ARG A 39 -33.68 2.09 -6.14
C ARG A 39 -33.86 3.59 -6.05
N LYS A 40 -33.58 4.13 -4.88
CA LYS A 40 -33.51 5.56 -4.58
C LYS A 40 -32.07 5.95 -4.32
N GLU A 41 -31.60 6.95 -5.06
CA GLU A 41 -30.28 7.51 -4.86
C GLU A 41 -30.33 8.67 -3.85
N LEU A 42 -29.34 8.72 -2.97
CA LEU A 42 -29.20 9.73 -1.92
C LEU A 42 -27.76 10.22 -1.90
N VAL A 43 -27.58 11.53 -1.71
CA VAL A 43 -26.25 12.14 -1.53
C VAL A 43 -26.18 12.78 -0.16
N VAL A 44 -25.11 12.49 0.57
CA VAL A 44 -24.75 13.14 1.83
C VAL A 44 -23.38 13.76 1.65
N LYS A 45 -23.27 15.07 1.87
CA LYS A 45 -22.02 15.83 1.82
C LYS A 45 -21.63 16.27 3.23
N LEU A 46 -20.39 16.00 3.60
CA LEU A 46 -19.83 16.28 4.93
C LEU A 46 -18.51 17.03 4.79
N LEU A 47 -18.13 17.80 5.81
CA LEU A 47 -16.75 18.25 5.95
C LEU A 47 -15.86 17.03 6.21
N SER A 48 -14.73 16.91 5.52
CA SER A 48 -13.79 15.79 5.69
C SER A 48 -13.13 15.76 7.06
N VAL A 49 -13.03 16.90 7.73
CA VAL A 49 -12.48 17.08 9.08
C VAL A 49 -13.40 18.01 9.85
N ASP A 50 -14.15 17.47 10.81
CA ASP A 50 -15.02 18.23 11.72
C ASP A 50 -15.12 17.52 13.09
N PRO A 51 -14.02 17.52 13.85
CA PRO A 51 -13.91 16.74 15.09
C PRO A 51 -14.92 17.17 16.17
N SER A 52 -15.47 18.37 16.08
CA SER A 52 -16.52 18.87 17.00
C SER A 52 -17.85 18.15 16.81
N ASN A 53 -18.13 17.60 15.62
CA ASN A 53 -19.40 16.97 15.30
C ASN A 53 -19.31 15.45 15.11
N TYR A 54 -18.19 14.97 14.55
CA TYR A 54 -17.93 13.56 14.31
C TYR A 54 -16.44 13.27 14.13
N PRO A 55 -15.94 12.10 14.59
CA PRO A 55 -14.52 11.76 14.48
C PRO A 55 -14.09 11.35 13.06
N ASP A 56 -15.02 10.85 12.24
CA ASP A 56 -14.72 10.35 10.89
C ASP A 56 -15.89 10.60 9.93
N ALA A 57 -15.62 11.31 8.84
CA ALA A 57 -16.63 11.71 7.86
C ALA A 57 -17.22 10.54 7.06
N PRO A 58 -16.45 9.56 6.53
CA PRO A 58 -17.00 8.36 5.92
C PRO A 58 -17.98 7.61 6.83
N ARG A 59 -17.60 7.34 8.09
CA ARG A 59 -18.48 6.67 9.06
C ARG A 59 -19.75 7.47 9.33
N GLU A 60 -19.62 8.78 9.50
CA GLU A 60 -20.77 9.67 9.69
C GLU A 60 -21.70 9.69 8.47
N GLY A 61 -21.14 9.66 7.26
CA GLY A 61 -21.91 9.59 6.01
C GLY A 61 -22.77 8.33 5.94
N ILE A 62 -22.17 7.16 6.22
CA ILE A 62 -22.89 5.89 6.28
C ILE A 62 -23.97 5.93 7.36
N ARG A 63 -23.68 6.49 8.55
CA ARG A 63 -24.66 6.63 9.64
C ARG A 63 -25.89 7.43 9.20
N ARG A 64 -25.69 8.61 8.60
CA ARG A 64 -26.80 9.46 8.09
C ARG A 64 -27.59 8.76 6.98
N ILE A 65 -26.90 8.08 6.07
CA ILE A 65 -27.55 7.27 5.01
C ILE A 65 -28.45 6.20 5.63
N LEU A 66 -27.97 5.49 6.65
CA LEU A 66 -28.75 4.44 7.31
C LEU A 66 -29.93 5.00 8.09
N GLU A 67 -29.78 6.14 8.77
CA GLU A 67 -30.90 6.84 9.42
C GLU A 67 -31.99 7.19 8.41
N ILE A 68 -31.61 7.78 7.27
CA ILE A 68 -32.55 8.16 6.20
C ILE A 68 -33.20 6.93 5.56
N ALA A 69 -32.42 5.86 5.32
CA ALA A 69 -32.91 4.66 4.65
C ALA A 69 -33.82 3.80 5.54
N THR A 70 -33.54 3.76 6.85
CA THR A 70 -34.26 2.87 7.80
C THR A 70 -35.31 3.60 8.63
N GLY A 71 -35.28 4.94 8.67
CA GLY A 71 -36.11 5.75 9.56
C GLY A 71 -35.81 5.56 11.05
N LYS A 72 -34.75 4.80 11.39
CA LYS A 72 -34.34 4.52 12.77
C LYS A 72 -33.15 5.39 13.13
N PRO A 73 -33.12 5.98 14.34
CA PRO A 73 -31.95 6.72 14.80
C PRO A 73 -30.75 5.78 14.98
N HIS A 74 -29.56 6.24 14.59
CA HIS A 74 -28.29 5.54 14.79
C HIS A 74 -27.37 6.44 15.61
N SER A 75 -26.95 5.97 16.79
CA SER A 75 -26.09 6.73 17.70
C SER A 75 -24.76 7.09 17.04
N ARG A 76 -24.26 8.31 17.29
CA ARG A 76 -22.94 8.77 16.82
C ARG A 76 -21.80 8.03 17.51
N ASP A 77 -22.00 7.60 18.75
CA ASP A 77 -20.94 7.01 19.59
C ASP A 77 -20.81 5.50 19.43
N GLN A 78 -21.73 4.88 18.70
CA GLN A 78 -21.74 3.45 18.47
C GLN A 78 -21.20 3.08 17.08
N LEU A 79 -20.78 1.82 16.95
CA LEU A 79 -20.44 1.25 15.65
C LEU A 79 -21.68 1.24 14.76
N VAL A 80 -21.46 1.53 13.48
CA VAL A 80 -22.53 1.56 12.48
C VAL A 80 -22.94 0.12 12.17
N VAL A 81 -24.23 -0.19 12.31
CA VAL A 81 -24.77 -1.51 12.02
C VAL A 81 -24.79 -1.74 10.50
N THR A 82 -24.04 -2.74 10.04
CA THR A 82 -23.84 -3.01 8.60
C THR A 82 -24.82 -4.00 8.00
N GLU A 83 -25.79 -4.51 8.76
CA GLU A 83 -26.73 -5.56 8.31
C GLU A 83 -27.52 -5.19 7.06
N ASN A 84 -27.81 -3.90 6.86
CA ASN A 84 -28.57 -3.40 5.72
C ASN A 84 -27.69 -2.98 4.54
N LEU A 85 -26.37 -3.10 4.66
CA LEU A 85 -25.42 -2.73 3.61
C LEU A 85 -25.12 -3.92 2.69
N GLU A 86 -25.17 -3.68 1.38
CA GLU A 86 -24.72 -4.62 0.35
C GLU A 86 -23.24 -4.42 0.02
N SER A 87 -22.80 -3.16 -0.09
CA SER A 87 -21.39 -2.83 -0.34
C SER A 87 -21.04 -1.42 0.13
N ILE A 88 -19.77 -1.25 0.49
CA ILE A 88 -19.14 0.06 0.69
C ILE A 88 -17.95 0.13 -0.26
N ARG A 89 -17.90 1.17 -1.08
CA ARG A 89 -16.74 1.50 -1.93
C ARG A 89 -16.22 2.85 -1.48
N MET A 90 -14.92 2.96 -1.25
CA MET A 90 -14.31 4.21 -0.81
C MET A 90 -13.13 4.56 -1.71
N GLY A 91 -13.23 5.71 -2.37
CA GLY A 91 -12.11 6.44 -2.94
C GLY A 91 -11.66 7.50 -1.94
N THR A 92 -10.36 7.77 -1.89
CA THR A 92 -9.84 8.88 -1.09
C THR A 92 -8.60 9.48 -1.72
N THR A 93 -8.46 10.79 -1.54
CA THR A 93 -7.27 11.55 -1.96
C THR A 93 -6.21 11.68 -0.86
N VAL A 94 -6.47 11.11 0.34
CA VAL A 94 -5.58 11.25 1.51
C VAL A 94 -4.16 10.75 1.21
N ALA A 95 -4.01 9.59 0.57
CA ALA A 95 -2.69 9.02 0.26
C ALA A 95 -1.90 9.88 -0.74
N THR A 96 -2.55 10.31 -1.82
CA THR A 96 -1.91 11.15 -2.85
C THR A 96 -1.51 12.51 -2.28
N ASN A 97 -2.37 13.15 -1.49
CA ASN A 97 -2.04 14.42 -0.84
C ASN A 97 -0.92 14.27 0.18
N ALA A 98 -0.93 13.20 0.98
CA ALA A 98 0.16 12.89 1.90
C ALA A 98 1.51 12.74 1.17
N LEU A 99 1.52 12.10 -0.01
CA LEU A 99 2.71 11.97 -0.84
C LEU A 99 3.18 13.34 -1.40
N LEU A 100 2.26 14.10 -1.99
CA LEU A 100 2.56 15.41 -2.60
C LEU A 100 3.04 16.43 -1.56
N GLU A 101 2.43 16.44 -0.38
CA GLU A 101 2.78 17.33 0.73
C GLU A 101 3.93 16.80 1.60
N ARG A 102 4.50 15.64 1.26
CA ARG A 102 5.52 14.93 2.07
C ARG A 102 5.12 14.72 3.54
N LYS A 103 3.82 14.54 3.79
CA LYS A 103 3.25 14.26 5.11
C LYS A 103 3.14 12.75 5.34
N GLY A 104 4.29 12.11 5.58
CA GLY A 104 4.39 10.69 5.89
C GLY A 104 5.17 10.42 7.16
N GLN A 105 5.14 9.17 7.63
CA GLN A 105 6.07 8.68 8.64
C GLN A 105 7.50 8.69 8.10
N ARG A 106 8.48 8.94 8.98
CA ARG A 106 9.90 8.82 8.62
C ARG A 106 10.20 7.38 8.23
N CYS A 107 10.74 7.20 7.03
CA CYS A 107 11.04 5.89 6.46
C CYS A 107 12.54 5.72 6.23
N ALA A 108 13.09 4.57 6.62
CA ALA A 108 14.44 4.15 6.26
C ALA A 108 14.40 3.08 5.17
N LEU A 109 15.36 3.12 4.24
CA LEU A 109 15.53 2.14 3.17
C LEU A 109 16.59 1.11 3.59
N LEU A 110 16.22 -0.17 3.62
CA LEU A 110 17.15 -1.29 3.69
C LEU A 110 17.38 -1.81 2.27
N ILE A 111 18.64 -1.84 1.84
CA ILE A 111 19.01 -2.19 0.48
C ILE A 111 20.30 -3.01 0.45
N SER A 112 20.48 -3.86 -0.57
CA SER A 112 21.70 -4.65 -0.71
C SER A 112 22.94 -3.74 -0.71
N LYS A 113 23.99 -4.15 0.00
CA LYS A 113 25.25 -3.39 0.08
C LYS A 113 25.82 -3.06 -1.30
N GLY A 114 26.32 -1.84 -1.47
CA GLY A 114 26.80 -1.30 -2.75
C GLY A 114 25.71 -0.64 -3.60
N PHE A 115 24.45 -0.66 -3.15
CA PHE A 115 23.30 -0.10 -3.89
C PHE A 115 22.59 1.03 -3.14
N LYS A 116 23.18 1.60 -2.08
CA LYS A 116 22.57 2.68 -1.28
C LYS A 116 22.01 3.85 -2.11
N ASP A 117 22.67 4.20 -3.21
CA ASP A 117 22.33 5.35 -4.05
C ASP A 117 21.38 4.99 -5.20
N LEU A 118 20.95 3.72 -5.32
CA LEU A 118 20.18 3.23 -6.47
C LEU A 118 18.91 4.06 -6.74
N LEU A 119 18.12 4.32 -5.69
CA LEU A 119 16.89 5.11 -5.81
C LEU A 119 17.15 6.62 -5.97
N LEU A 120 18.31 7.12 -5.51
CA LEU A 120 18.72 8.51 -5.71
C LEU A 120 19.19 8.75 -7.16
N ILE A 121 19.92 7.79 -7.73
CA ILE A 121 20.33 7.80 -9.13
C ILE A 121 19.10 7.70 -10.03
N GLY A 122 18.16 6.82 -9.66
CA GLY A 122 16.95 6.51 -10.42
C GLY A 122 17.28 5.83 -11.75
N ASN A 123 16.38 5.96 -12.72
CA ASN A 123 16.55 5.40 -14.07
C ASN A 123 17.14 6.42 -15.07
N GLN A 124 17.70 7.52 -14.57
CA GLN A 124 18.22 8.65 -15.37
C GLN A 124 17.21 9.29 -16.35
N SER A 125 15.90 9.02 -16.19
CA SER A 125 14.88 9.67 -17.02
C SER A 125 14.91 11.18 -16.82
N ARG A 126 14.99 11.92 -17.93
CA ARG A 126 15.00 13.39 -17.92
C ARG A 126 13.69 13.91 -18.52
N PRO A 127 12.85 14.61 -17.74
CA PRO A 127 11.64 15.24 -18.28
C PRO A 127 11.95 16.23 -19.41
N LYS A 128 13.09 16.93 -19.31
CA LYS A 128 13.61 17.85 -20.34
C LYS A 128 15.04 17.42 -20.71
N ILE A 129 15.17 16.63 -21.78
CA ILE A 129 16.45 15.99 -22.16
C ILE A 129 17.58 16.97 -22.48
N PHE A 130 17.26 18.20 -22.90
CA PHE A 130 18.23 19.25 -23.27
C PHE A 130 18.52 20.27 -22.16
N ASP A 131 17.87 20.15 -21.00
CA ASP A 131 18.12 21.06 -19.88
C ASP A 131 19.48 20.72 -19.24
N LEU A 132 20.40 21.70 -19.23
CA LEU A 132 21.72 21.57 -18.61
C LEU A 132 21.62 21.63 -17.08
N SER A 133 20.58 22.27 -16.55
CA SER A 133 20.30 22.42 -15.11
C SER A 133 19.22 21.44 -14.64
N ILE A 134 19.58 20.16 -14.61
CA ILE A 134 18.63 19.09 -14.27
C ILE A 134 18.21 19.20 -12.80
N THR A 135 16.91 19.37 -12.57
CA THR A 135 16.31 19.23 -11.24
C THR A 135 15.67 17.84 -11.14
N LYS A 136 16.22 16.98 -10.27
CA LYS A 136 15.64 15.66 -10.00
C LYS A 136 14.67 15.76 -8.81
N PRO A 137 13.55 15.01 -8.81
CA PRO A 137 12.75 14.83 -7.61
C PRO A 137 13.61 14.22 -6.50
N ASP A 138 13.44 14.72 -5.28
CA ASP A 138 14.11 14.19 -4.10
C ASP A 138 13.49 12.85 -3.66
N VAL A 139 14.27 12.02 -2.94
CA VAL A 139 13.85 10.71 -2.45
C VAL A 139 12.85 10.82 -1.29
N LEU A 140 12.15 9.72 -0.98
CA LEU A 140 11.16 9.66 0.11
C LEU A 140 11.73 9.15 1.44
N TYR A 141 12.82 8.37 1.39
CA TYR A 141 13.49 7.86 2.58
C TYR A 141 14.41 8.92 3.20
N GLN A 142 14.71 8.79 4.48
CA GLN A 142 15.58 9.72 5.22
C GLN A 142 16.86 9.07 5.74
N ALA A 143 16.93 7.74 5.74
CA ALA A 143 18.11 6.97 6.08
C ALA A 143 18.21 5.75 5.17
N VAL A 144 19.44 5.28 4.96
CA VAL A 144 19.72 4.06 4.20
C VAL A 144 20.57 3.13 5.05
N VAL A 145 20.20 1.86 5.09
CA VAL A 145 20.95 0.78 5.71
C VAL A 145 21.31 -0.23 4.64
N GLU A 146 22.60 -0.47 4.49
CA GLU A 146 23.11 -1.47 3.57
C GLU A 146 23.17 -2.84 4.25
N VAL A 147 22.40 -3.80 3.71
CA VAL A 147 22.37 -5.19 4.16
C VAL A 147 23.46 -5.96 3.43
N GLU A 148 24.31 -6.64 4.19
CA GLU A 148 25.38 -7.50 3.67
C GLU A 148 24.82 -8.84 3.21
N GLU A 149 24.15 -8.81 2.07
CA GLU A 149 23.62 -9.97 1.39
C GLU A 149 23.86 -9.84 -0.12
N ARG A 150 23.89 -10.98 -0.81
CA ARG A 150 23.97 -11.01 -2.25
C ARG A 150 23.37 -12.29 -2.81
N VAL A 151 22.54 -12.13 -3.82
CA VAL A 151 22.10 -13.19 -4.72
C VAL A 151 22.31 -12.80 -6.18
N THR A 152 22.38 -13.78 -7.07
CA THR A 152 22.41 -13.58 -8.53
C THR A 152 21.50 -14.60 -9.20
N LEU A 153 20.94 -14.24 -10.36
CA LEU A 153 20.29 -15.22 -11.23
C LEU A 153 21.36 -16.13 -11.84
N VAL A 154 20.99 -17.40 -12.00
CA VAL A 154 21.81 -18.39 -12.68
C VAL A 154 21.65 -18.24 -14.19
N GLY A 155 22.76 -18.10 -14.91
CA GLY A 155 22.78 -17.87 -16.35
C GLY A 155 23.86 -16.86 -16.71
N TYR A 156 23.55 -15.90 -17.59
CA TYR A 156 24.52 -14.89 -18.04
C TYR A 156 24.99 -13.94 -16.93
N THR A 157 24.14 -13.73 -15.93
CA THR A 157 24.45 -12.90 -14.75
C THR A 157 25.46 -13.56 -13.83
N SER A 158 25.51 -14.89 -13.78
CA SER A 158 26.46 -15.66 -12.96
C SER A 158 27.68 -16.15 -13.75
N SER A 159 27.60 -16.20 -15.09
CA SER A 159 28.66 -16.69 -15.98
C SER A 159 28.61 -15.95 -17.32
N PRO A 160 29.73 -15.39 -17.83
CA PRO A 160 29.76 -14.72 -19.13
C PRO A 160 29.26 -15.58 -20.30
N MET A 161 29.30 -16.92 -20.17
CA MET A 161 28.86 -17.85 -21.20
C MET A 161 27.36 -18.19 -21.12
N GLY A 162 26.63 -17.73 -20.11
CA GLY A 162 25.20 -18.00 -19.96
C GLY A 162 24.84 -19.42 -19.54
N ILE A 163 25.83 -20.30 -19.50
CA ILE A 163 25.69 -21.70 -19.16
C ILE A 163 26.25 -21.88 -17.76
N VAL A 164 25.41 -22.38 -16.85
CA VAL A 164 25.86 -23.00 -15.60
C VAL A 164 25.63 -24.49 -15.80
N GLU A 165 26.65 -25.16 -16.32
CA GLU A 165 26.65 -26.61 -16.45
C GLU A 165 26.62 -27.21 -15.03
N ASN A 166 25.57 -27.99 -14.75
CA ASN A 166 25.41 -28.81 -13.55
C ASN A 166 25.24 -28.04 -12.23
N ILE A 167 24.07 -27.41 -12.05
CA ILE A 167 23.60 -27.07 -10.70
C ILE A 167 23.37 -28.40 -9.97
N ASP A 168 24.12 -28.66 -8.88
CA ASP A 168 23.82 -29.78 -7.99
C ASP A 168 22.46 -29.51 -7.32
N PRO A 169 21.44 -30.36 -7.54
CA PRO A 169 20.12 -30.17 -6.94
C PRO A 169 20.14 -30.17 -5.40
N ASN A 170 21.21 -30.66 -4.78
CA ASN A 170 21.36 -30.72 -3.32
C ASN A 170 22.16 -29.55 -2.74
N ASP A 171 22.73 -28.66 -3.56
CA ASP A 171 23.48 -27.51 -3.06
C ASP A 171 22.50 -26.46 -2.48
N PRO A 172 22.55 -26.18 -1.17
CA PRO A 172 21.62 -25.26 -0.51
C PRO A 172 21.85 -23.78 -0.88
N THR A 173 22.90 -23.48 -1.64
CA THR A 173 23.15 -22.14 -2.18
C THR A 173 22.36 -21.86 -3.45
N TYR A 174 21.80 -22.88 -4.10
CA TYR A 174 20.93 -22.73 -5.27
C TYR A 174 19.48 -22.94 -4.87
N VAL A 175 18.65 -21.95 -5.21
CA VAL A 175 17.21 -22.00 -4.92
C VAL A 175 16.44 -21.67 -6.17
N LYS A 176 15.40 -22.45 -6.46
CA LYS A 176 14.46 -22.10 -7.53
C LYS A 176 13.56 -20.97 -7.04
N GLY A 177 13.67 -19.80 -7.67
CA GLY A 177 12.86 -18.63 -7.35
C GLY A 177 11.40 -18.79 -7.77
N ILE A 178 10.52 -17.93 -7.27
CA ILE A 178 9.08 -17.99 -7.53
C ILE A 178 8.72 -17.75 -9.01
N SER A 179 9.59 -17.07 -9.76
CA SER A 179 9.44 -16.89 -11.20
C SER A 179 9.94 -18.09 -12.03
N GLY A 180 10.45 -19.13 -11.37
CA GLY A 180 10.93 -20.37 -12.00
C GLY A 180 12.42 -20.40 -12.33
N GLU A 181 13.11 -19.27 -12.29
CA GLU A 181 14.57 -19.20 -12.50
C GLU A 181 15.35 -19.69 -11.29
N TYR A 182 16.57 -20.19 -11.50
CA TYR A 182 17.46 -20.52 -10.39
C TYR A 182 18.20 -19.28 -9.92
N VAL A 183 18.34 -19.17 -8.61
CA VAL A 183 19.04 -18.09 -7.91
C VAL A 183 20.18 -18.71 -7.12
N HIS A 184 21.38 -18.15 -7.28
CA HIS A 184 22.56 -18.53 -6.51
C HIS A 184 22.77 -17.52 -5.37
N ILE A 185 22.79 -18.02 -4.15
CA ILE A 185 23.02 -17.27 -2.92
C ILE A 185 24.53 -17.12 -2.73
N LEU A 186 25.05 -15.94 -3.06
CA LEU A 186 26.47 -15.61 -2.90
C LEU A 186 26.81 -15.23 -1.45
N GLN A 187 25.87 -14.58 -0.76
CA GLN A 187 26.03 -14.16 0.63
C GLN A 187 24.67 -14.06 1.32
N LYS A 188 24.52 -14.72 2.47
CA LYS A 188 23.34 -14.60 3.33
C LYS A 188 23.47 -13.36 4.23
N PRO A 189 22.36 -12.67 4.57
CA PRO A 189 22.39 -11.55 5.50
C PRO A 189 22.84 -11.98 6.89
N ASP A 190 23.67 -11.17 7.53
CA ASP A 190 24.00 -11.29 8.95
C ASP A 190 22.84 -10.69 9.78
N MET A 191 22.02 -11.57 10.35
CA MET A 191 20.81 -11.17 11.09
C MET A 191 21.12 -10.48 12.42
N GLU A 192 22.27 -10.73 13.05
CA GLU A 192 22.64 -10.02 14.28
C GLU A 192 23.01 -8.58 13.97
N LYS A 193 23.77 -8.37 12.89
CA LYS A 193 24.13 -7.04 12.40
C LYS A 193 22.91 -6.26 11.92
N VAL A 194 22.03 -6.88 11.14
CA VAL A 194 20.78 -6.25 10.68
C VAL A 194 19.91 -5.84 11.87
N ARG A 195 19.75 -6.72 12.87
CA ARG A 195 18.99 -6.40 14.09
C ARG A 195 19.55 -5.18 14.81
N LYS A 196 20.87 -5.09 14.96
CA LYS A 196 21.52 -3.94 15.59
C LYS A 196 21.26 -2.65 14.81
N GLN A 197 21.40 -2.68 13.48
CA GLN A 197 21.12 -1.52 12.62
C GLN A 197 19.66 -1.07 12.72
N LEU A 198 18.71 -2.00 12.79
CA LEU A 198 17.29 -1.70 12.98
C LEU A 198 17.00 -1.11 14.37
N GLN A 199 17.67 -1.59 15.43
CA GLN A 199 17.57 -1.02 16.77
C GLN A 199 18.10 0.42 16.81
N ASP A 200 19.22 0.69 16.13
CA ASP A 200 19.78 2.04 16.01
C ASP A 200 18.82 2.99 15.27
N LEU A 201 18.20 2.54 14.18
CA LEU A 201 17.15 3.30 13.48
C LEU A 201 15.95 3.56 14.38
N TYR A 202 15.50 2.55 15.14
CA TYR A 202 14.40 2.71 16.08
C TYR A 202 14.72 3.75 17.17
N GLY A 203 15.96 3.74 17.69
CA GLY A 203 16.48 4.73 18.64
C GLY A 203 16.54 6.15 18.06
N GLN A 204 16.78 6.29 16.76
CA GLN A 204 16.71 7.55 16.03
C GLN A 204 15.27 8.02 15.73
N GLY A 205 14.26 7.27 16.17
CA GLY A 205 12.84 7.63 16.00
C GLY A 205 12.19 7.15 14.69
N PHE A 206 12.85 6.28 13.92
CA PHE A 206 12.20 5.65 12.77
C PHE A 206 11.16 4.62 13.22
N ARG A 207 10.02 4.58 12.54
CA ARG A 207 8.93 3.60 12.79
C ARG A 207 8.41 2.94 11.52
N SER A 208 8.97 3.32 10.37
CA SER A 208 8.69 2.74 9.07
C SER A 208 10.00 2.38 8.40
N ILE A 209 10.03 1.23 7.75
CA ILE A 209 11.14 0.78 6.91
C ILE A 209 10.61 0.27 5.58
N ALA A 210 11.44 0.35 4.54
CA ALA A 210 11.23 -0.31 3.26
C ALA A 210 12.43 -1.21 3.00
N VAL A 211 12.20 -2.50 2.76
CA VAL A 211 13.25 -3.47 2.42
C VAL A 211 13.21 -3.69 0.91
N CYS A 212 14.34 -3.52 0.24
CA CYS A 212 14.49 -3.67 -1.21
C CYS A 212 15.83 -4.31 -1.52
N LEU A 213 15.86 -5.64 -1.59
CA LEU A 213 17.06 -6.43 -1.87
C LEU A 213 17.07 -6.87 -3.34
N LEU A 214 18.26 -7.09 -3.89
CA LEU A 214 18.41 -7.51 -5.28
C LEU A 214 17.67 -8.82 -5.55
N HIS A 215 17.00 -8.88 -6.70
CA HIS A 215 16.25 -10.05 -7.17
C HIS A 215 15.13 -10.52 -6.23
N SER A 216 14.65 -9.68 -5.30
CA SER A 216 13.60 -10.05 -4.35
C SER A 216 12.26 -10.41 -5.01
N TYR A 217 11.99 -9.92 -6.22
CA TYR A 217 10.83 -10.32 -7.02
C TYR A 217 10.78 -11.83 -7.32
N THR A 218 11.92 -12.54 -7.26
CA THR A 218 12.00 -13.99 -7.47
C THR A 218 12.54 -14.74 -6.25
N PHE A 219 13.42 -14.11 -5.46
CA PHE A 219 13.98 -14.67 -4.23
C PHE A 219 13.66 -13.79 -3.01
N VAL A 220 12.52 -14.04 -2.39
CA VAL A 220 11.98 -13.24 -1.27
C VAL A 220 12.64 -13.54 0.08
N ASN A 221 13.38 -14.65 0.20
CA ASN A 221 13.78 -15.20 1.51
C ASN A 221 14.64 -14.24 2.34
N HIS A 222 15.56 -13.50 1.71
CA HIS A 222 16.36 -12.52 2.44
C HIS A 222 15.51 -11.33 2.91
N GLU A 223 14.56 -10.84 2.12
CA GLU A 223 13.67 -9.74 2.54
C GLU A 223 12.73 -10.17 3.66
N GLN A 224 12.21 -11.40 3.61
CA GLN A 224 11.32 -11.92 4.66
C GLN A 224 12.03 -12.21 5.98
N ALA A 225 13.35 -12.45 5.94
CA ALA A 225 14.15 -12.67 7.14
C ALA A 225 14.44 -11.36 7.90
N VAL A 226 14.59 -10.25 7.18
CA VAL A 226 14.86 -8.88 7.68
C VAL A 226 13.63 -8.30 8.38
#